data_AF-A0A9P0GHL4-F1
#
_entry.id   AF-A0A9P0GHL4-F1
#
_cell.length_a   1.000
_cell.length_b   1.000
_cell.length_c   1.000
_cell.angle_alpha   90.00
_cell.angle_beta   90.00
_cell.angle_gamma   90.00
#
_symmetry.space_group_name_H-M   'P 1'
#
loop_
_entity.id
_entity.type
_entity.pdbx_description
1 polymer ?
#
loop_
_entity_poly.entity_id
_entity_poly.type
_entity_poly.pdbx_seq_one_letter_code
_entity_poly.pdbx_strand_id
1 'polypeptide(L)'
;MEEFQKTLLTFIKAQQEQTAKQQEFVIKSQQEFLSQLTSSFGSANPKTVTKVGEEFRMESLGYSITEFYGDPESGLTFEIKHKIYENVFLEDDKELSDYAKVRLLLRKLETPCHEQYINLILPKNTKDLNFVESIGKILQMFGKATSTFYTKYQCTQLTKHDSEDFIAL
;
A
#
# COMPACT_ATOMS: atom_id res chain seq x y z
N MET A 1 40.95 65.19 9.03
CA MET A 1 41.08 64.03 8.12
C MET A 1 41.18 62.71 8.90
N GLU A 2 42.01 62.62 9.95
CA GLU A 2 42.18 61.39 10.74
C GLU A 2 40.93 60.95 11.53
N GLU A 3 40.16 61.89 12.10
CA GLU A 3 38.93 61.53 12.82
C GLU A 3 37.88 60.90 11.92
N PHE A 4 37.75 61.36 10.68
CA PHE A 4 36.80 60.80 9.72
C PHE A 4 37.15 59.35 9.38
N GLN A 5 38.44 59.04 9.20
CA GLN A 5 38.89 57.66 8.96
C GLN A 5 38.64 56.77 10.18
N LYS A 6 38.88 57.25 11.41
CA LYS A 6 38.57 56.50 12.63
C LYS A 6 37.07 56.20 12.75
N THR A 7 36.22 57.20 12.50
CA THR A 7 34.77 57.02 12.58
C THR A 7 34.27 56.04 11.53
N LEU A 8 34.82 56.11 10.30
CA LEU A 8 34.46 55.20 9.21
C LEU A 8 34.90 53.76 9.49
N LEU A 9 36.10 53.58 10.05
CA LEU A 9 36.62 52.26 10.44
C LEU A 9 35.81 51.63 11.58
N THR A 10 35.37 52.45 12.54
CA THR A 10 34.51 52.02 13.64
C THR A 10 33.13 51.60 13.15
N PHE A 11 32.55 52.33 12.19
CA PHE A 11 31.27 52.00 11.58
C PHE A 11 31.31 50.67 10.81
N ILE A 12 32.35 50.44 10.00
CA ILE A 12 32.53 49.18 9.26
C ILE A 12 32.63 48.00 10.23
N LYS A 13 33.41 48.16 11.31
CA LYS A 13 33.59 47.11 12.32
C LYS A 13 32.27 46.81 13.05
N ALA A 14 31.51 47.83 13.42
CA ALA A 14 30.20 47.68 14.05
C ALA A 14 29.18 46.99 13.12
N GLN A 15 29.18 47.35 11.82
CA GLN A 15 28.31 46.72 10.82
C GLN A 15 28.63 45.23 10.68
N GLN A 16 29.91 44.87 10.61
CA GLN A 16 30.37 43.49 10.47
C GLN A 16 30.04 42.63 11.71
N GLU A 17 30.15 43.21 12.90
CA GLU A 17 29.76 42.53 14.14
C GLU A 17 28.25 42.31 14.21
N GLN A 18 27.46 43.26 13.72
CA GLN A 18 26.00 43.16 13.71
C GLN A 18 25.51 42.10 12.70
N THR A 19 26.14 41.99 11.53
CA THR A 19 25.81 40.93 10.55
C THR A 19 26.22 39.55 11.03
N ALA A 20 27.36 39.41 11.71
CA ALA A 20 27.77 38.16 12.34
C ALA A 20 26.78 37.70 13.42
N LYS A 21 26.33 38.61 14.30
CA LYS A 21 25.33 38.31 15.33
C LYS A 21 23.97 37.89 14.74
N GLN A 22 23.54 38.51 13.64
CA GLN A 22 22.31 38.10 12.95
C GLN A 22 22.44 36.69 12.34
N GLN A 23 23.57 36.36 11.72
CA GLN A 23 23.80 35.02 11.17
C GLN A 23 23.82 33.95 12.27
N GLU A 24 24.50 34.22 13.39
CA GLU A 24 24.54 33.30 14.52
C GLU A 24 23.14 33.05 15.12
N PHE A 25 22.33 34.10 15.24
CA PHE A 25 20.93 33.97 15.68
C PHE A 25 20.11 33.08 14.74
N VAL A 26 20.25 33.25 13.42
CA VAL A 26 19.54 32.42 12.42
C VAL A 26 19.99 30.95 12.50
N ILE A 27 21.28 30.69 12.67
CA ILE A 27 21.82 29.32 12.79
C ILE A 27 21.30 28.67 14.08
N LYS A 28 21.33 29.41 15.20
CA LYS A 28 20.86 28.91 16.49
C LYS A 28 19.36 28.62 16.47
N SER A 29 18.57 29.50 15.87
CA SER A 29 17.13 29.31 15.69
C SER A 29 16.82 28.08 14.82
N GLN A 30 17.56 27.87 13.72
CA GLN A 30 17.42 26.64 12.91
C GLN A 30 17.79 25.37 13.69
N GLN A 31 18.86 25.41 14.51
CA GLN A 31 19.26 24.27 15.34
C GLN A 31 18.23 23.94 16.43
N GLU A 32 17.65 24.94 17.09
CA GLU A 32 16.58 24.75 18.08
C GLU A 32 15.33 24.14 17.44
N PHE A 33 14.94 24.62 16.25
CA PHE A 33 13.82 24.04 15.50
C PHE A 33 14.07 22.57 15.12
N LEU A 34 15.26 22.24 14.60
CA LEU A 34 15.67 20.87 14.30
C LEU A 34 15.67 19.97 15.56
N SER A 35 16.09 20.50 16.70
CA SER A 35 16.08 19.79 17.99
C SER A 35 14.66 19.54 18.50
N GLN A 36 13.75 20.49 18.26
CA GLN A 36 12.34 20.36 18.62
C GLN A 36 11.62 19.32 17.75
N LEU A 37 11.94 19.26 16.45
CA LEU A 37 11.44 18.20 15.56
C LEU A 37 11.97 16.83 15.97
N THR A 38 13.28 16.70 16.22
CA THR A 38 13.87 15.41 16.60
C THR A 38 13.42 14.92 17.97
N SER A 39 13.12 15.80 18.94
CA SER A 39 12.54 15.39 20.23
C SER A 39 11.06 14.98 20.11
N SER A 40 10.27 15.70 19.30
CA SER A 40 8.88 15.36 18.97
C SER A 40 8.76 14.00 18.27
N PHE A 41 9.63 13.74 17.29
CA PHE A 41 9.64 12.49 16.52
C PHE A 41 10.45 11.36 17.18
N GLY A 42 11.43 11.69 18.02
CA GLY A 42 12.33 10.75 18.69
C GLY A 42 11.70 10.01 19.86
N SER A 43 10.53 10.45 20.33
CA SER A 43 9.70 9.73 21.29
C SER A 43 8.71 8.76 20.61
N ALA A 44 9.02 8.28 19.40
CA ALA A 44 8.28 7.18 18.80
C ALA A 44 8.88 5.85 19.27
N ASN A 45 8.11 5.09 20.04
CA ASN A 45 8.41 3.71 20.39
C ASN A 45 8.78 2.92 19.11
N PRO A 46 9.84 2.10 19.07
CA PRO A 46 10.20 1.34 17.85
C PRO A 46 9.02 0.53 17.28
N LYS A 47 8.09 0.06 18.12
CA LYS A 47 6.85 -0.62 17.69
C LYS A 47 5.86 0.26 16.95
N THR A 48 5.83 1.58 17.19
CA THR A 48 4.92 2.52 16.51
C THR A 48 5.48 2.96 15.16
N VAL A 49 6.81 3.12 15.04
CA VAL A 49 7.47 3.45 13.77
C VAL A 49 7.26 2.36 12.72
N THR A 50 7.41 1.09 13.11
CA THR A 50 7.19 -0.05 12.19
C THR A 50 5.74 -0.15 11.71
N LYS A 51 4.76 0.11 12.59
CA LYS A 51 3.33 0.08 12.22
C LYS A 51 2.92 1.20 11.26
N VAL A 52 3.45 2.41 11.46
CA VAL A 52 3.18 3.54 10.57
C VAL A 52 3.77 3.29 9.18
N GLY A 53 4.97 2.68 9.11
CA GLY A 53 5.57 2.25 7.84
C GLY A 53 4.74 1.19 7.11
N GLU A 54 4.26 0.17 7.83
CA GLU A 54 3.40 -0.88 7.27
C GLU A 54 2.07 -0.32 6.74
N GLU A 55 1.46 0.62 7.45
CA GLU A 55 0.22 1.27 7.04
C GLU A 55 0.40 2.14 5.79
N PHE A 56 1.49 2.92 5.71
CA PHE A 56 1.80 3.72 4.52
C PHE A 56 2.02 2.84 3.29
N ARG A 57 2.73 1.71 3.43
CA ARG A 57 2.94 0.75 2.35
C ARG A 57 1.64 0.08 1.92
N MET A 58 0.81 -0.33 2.88
CA MET A 58 -0.52 -0.87 2.61
C MET A 58 -1.36 0.13 1.80
N GLU A 59 -1.36 1.41 2.18
CA GLU A 59 -2.12 2.45 1.50
C GLU A 59 -1.60 2.66 0.06
N SER A 60 -0.27 2.73 -0.09
CA SER A 60 0.40 2.86 -1.39
C SER A 60 0.06 1.70 -2.33
N LEU A 61 0.11 0.46 -1.83
CA LEU A 61 -0.31 -0.74 -2.58
C LEU A 61 -1.81 -0.72 -2.86
N GLY A 62 -2.61 -0.19 -1.92
CA GLY A 62 -4.02 0.05 -2.13
C GLY A 62 -4.28 0.90 -3.37
N TYR A 63 -3.52 1.94 -3.64
CA TYR A 63 -3.75 2.77 -4.82
C TYR A 63 -3.44 2.07 -6.15
N SER A 64 -2.55 1.07 -6.18
CA SER A 64 -2.23 0.33 -7.42
C SER A 64 -3.24 -0.77 -7.75
N ILE A 65 -4.02 -1.22 -6.76
CA ILE A 65 -4.98 -2.32 -6.89
C ILE A 65 -6.39 -1.76 -7.14
N THR A 66 -7.01 -2.19 -8.24
CA THR A 66 -8.42 -1.91 -8.54
C THR A 66 -9.34 -2.79 -7.70
N GLU A 67 -10.60 -2.38 -7.51
CA GLU A 67 -11.57 -3.19 -6.76
C GLU A 67 -11.79 -4.57 -7.41
N PHE A 68 -11.96 -5.56 -6.54
CA PHE A 68 -12.31 -6.94 -6.86
C PHE A 68 -13.82 -7.08 -6.90
N TYR A 69 -14.32 -7.55 -8.04
CA TYR A 69 -15.74 -7.82 -8.25
C TYR A 69 -16.01 -9.31 -8.07
N GLY A 70 -17.15 -9.61 -7.46
CA GLY A 70 -17.66 -10.98 -7.31
C GLY A 70 -18.87 -11.19 -8.20
N ASP A 71 -18.70 -11.09 -9.52
CA ASP A 71 -19.75 -11.42 -10.48
C ASP A 71 -19.37 -12.65 -11.33
N PRO A 72 -20.00 -13.81 -11.06
CA PRO A 72 -19.82 -15.02 -11.87
C PRO A 72 -20.24 -14.87 -13.33
N GLU A 73 -21.15 -13.95 -13.68
CA GLU A 73 -21.67 -13.77 -15.04
C GLU A 73 -20.79 -12.84 -15.89
N SER A 74 -20.16 -11.82 -15.30
CA SER A 74 -19.27 -10.88 -16.02
C SER A 74 -18.03 -11.52 -16.64
N GLY A 75 -17.66 -12.74 -16.23
CA GLY A 75 -16.40 -13.37 -16.60
C GLY A 75 -15.15 -12.70 -16.00
N LEU A 76 -15.30 -11.58 -15.28
CA LEU A 76 -14.25 -10.88 -14.54
C LEU A 76 -14.24 -11.36 -13.08
N THR A 77 -13.90 -12.63 -12.89
CA THR A 77 -13.90 -13.26 -11.58
C THR A 77 -12.75 -12.75 -10.70
N PHE A 78 -12.93 -12.93 -9.39
CA PHE A 78 -11.86 -12.70 -8.40
C PHE A 78 -10.55 -13.40 -8.79
N GLU A 79 -10.62 -14.60 -9.35
CA GLU A 79 -9.46 -15.38 -9.79
C GLU A 79 -8.61 -14.68 -10.86
N ILE A 80 -9.26 -14.10 -11.88
CA ILE A 80 -8.56 -13.38 -12.96
C ILE A 80 -7.87 -12.13 -12.41
N LYS A 81 -8.59 -11.37 -11.57
CA LYS A 81 -8.05 -10.17 -10.94
C LYS A 81 -6.92 -10.49 -9.96
N HIS A 82 -7.05 -11.53 -9.16
CA HIS A 82 -6.01 -11.99 -8.27
C HIS A 82 -4.74 -12.37 -9.05
N LYS A 83 -4.87 -13.04 -10.20
CA LYS A 83 -3.75 -13.37 -11.08
C LYS A 83 -3.05 -12.13 -11.65
N ILE A 84 -3.80 -11.09 -12.00
CA ILE A 84 -3.21 -9.82 -12.47
C ILE A 84 -2.35 -9.17 -11.37
N TYR A 85 -2.78 -9.24 -10.12
CA TYR A 85 -2.11 -8.64 -8.98
C TYR A 85 -1.20 -9.60 -8.20
N GLU A 86 -1.03 -10.84 -8.65
CA GLU A 86 -0.25 -11.88 -7.96
C GLU A 86 1.18 -11.40 -7.67
N ASN A 87 1.82 -10.76 -8.66
CA ASN A 87 3.15 -10.20 -8.50
C ASN A 87 3.20 -9.05 -7.48
N VAL A 88 2.13 -8.25 -7.35
CA VAL A 88 2.06 -7.16 -6.37
C VAL A 88 2.05 -7.72 -4.95
N PHE A 89 1.33 -8.82 -4.72
CA PHE A 89 1.31 -9.51 -3.41
C PHE A 89 2.56 -10.36 -3.14
N LEU A 90 3.34 -10.72 -4.17
CA LEU A 90 4.55 -11.52 -4.04
C LEU A 90 5.82 -10.67 -3.91
N GLU A 91 5.95 -9.57 -4.64
CA GLU A 91 7.18 -8.77 -4.72
C GLU A 91 7.14 -7.52 -3.84
N ASP A 92 6.08 -6.72 -3.93
CA ASP A 92 5.98 -5.42 -3.25
C ASP A 92 5.55 -5.55 -1.78
N ASP A 93 5.00 -6.71 -1.44
CA ASP A 93 4.31 -7.02 -0.19
C ASP A 93 5.11 -7.98 0.71
N LYS A 94 6.38 -8.25 0.41
CA LYS A 94 7.26 -9.16 1.19
C LYS A 94 7.44 -8.76 2.65
N GLU A 95 7.30 -7.48 2.97
CA GLU A 95 7.52 -6.92 4.30
C GLU A 95 6.23 -6.70 5.10
N LEU A 96 5.07 -6.92 4.49
CA LEU A 96 3.76 -6.75 5.14
C LEU A 96 3.37 -8.03 5.89
N SER A 97 2.78 -7.87 7.08
CA SER A 97 2.22 -8.98 7.84
C SER A 97 0.99 -9.57 7.16
N ASP A 98 0.73 -10.87 7.37
CA ASP A 98 -0.47 -11.51 6.81
C ASP A 98 -1.76 -10.78 7.17
N TYR A 99 -1.84 -10.25 8.40
CA TYR A 99 -2.99 -9.43 8.81
C TYR A 99 -3.14 -8.16 7.95
N ALA A 100 -2.03 -7.47 7.65
CA ALA A 100 -2.04 -6.30 6.79
C ALA A 100 -2.50 -6.67 5.37
N LYS A 101 -2.00 -7.78 4.82
CA LYS A 101 -2.39 -8.28 3.50
C LYS A 101 -3.87 -8.64 3.42
N VAL A 102 -4.38 -9.35 4.42
CA VAL A 102 -5.81 -9.68 4.52
C VAL A 102 -6.63 -8.41 4.62
N ARG A 103 -6.21 -7.41 5.41
CA ARG A 103 -6.91 -6.13 5.50
C ARG A 103 -6.94 -5.38 4.18
N LEU A 104 -5.83 -5.35 3.44
CA LEU A 104 -5.74 -4.75 2.11
C LEU A 104 -6.68 -5.43 1.12
N LEU A 105 -6.70 -6.77 1.11
CA LEU A 105 -7.57 -7.57 0.28
C LEU A 105 -9.05 -7.27 0.56
N LEU A 106 -9.45 -7.25 1.84
CA LEU A 106 -10.84 -6.96 2.21
C LEU A 106 -11.25 -5.52 1.87
N ARG A 107 -10.34 -4.55 1.98
CA ARG A 107 -10.59 -3.17 1.55
C ARG A 107 -10.83 -3.06 0.04
N LYS A 108 -10.29 -4.00 -0.75
CA LYS A 108 -10.44 -4.02 -2.20
C LYS A 108 -11.57 -4.90 -2.69
N LEU A 109 -12.22 -5.67 -1.83
CA LEU A 109 -13.43 -6.40 -2.20
C LEU A 109 -14.63 -5.45 -2.26
N GLU A 110 -15.53 -5.70 -3.21
CA GLU A 110 -16.84 -5.05 -3.23
C GLU A 110 -17.61 -5.31 -1.92
N THR A 111 -18.42 -4.34 -1.49
CA THR A 111 -19.24 -4.42 -0.27
C THR A 111 -19.99 -5.75 -0.08
N PRO A 112 -20.77 -6.27 -1.06
CA PRO A 112 -21.47 -7.54 -0.89
C PRO A 112 -20.50 -8.71 -0.71
N CYS A 113 -19.35 -8.69 -1.38
CA CYS A 113 -18.35 -9.74 -1.28
C CYS A 113 -17.68 -9.73 0.11
N HIS A 114 -17.38 -8.53 0.60
CA HIS A 114 -16.79 -8.33 1.91
C HIS A 114 -17.72 -8.81 3.03
N GLU A 115 -19.01 -8.47 3.01
CA GLU A 115 -19.98 -8.92 4.02
C GLU A 115 -20.12 -10.45 4.05
N GLN A 116 -20.23 -11.09 2.89
CA GLN A 116 -20.31 -12.54 2.81
C GLN A 116 -19.04 -13.21 3.36
N TYR A 117 -17.86 -12.65 3.06
CA TYR A 117 -16.60 -13.17 3.61
C TYR A 117 -16.54 -13.05 5.14
N ILE A 118 -16.94 -11.91 5.71
CA ILE A 118 -16.97 -11.71 7.16
C ILE A 118 -17.91 -12.72 7.83
N ASN A 119 -19.07 -12.98 7.23
CA ASN A 119 -20.00 -14.00 7.73
C ASN A 119 -19.41 -15.42 7.65
N LEU A 120 -18.64 -15.75 6.61
CA LEU A 120 -18.01 -17.06 6.43
C LEU A 120 -16.96 -17.37 7.51
N ILE A 121 -16.19 -16.36 7.95
CA ILE A 121 -15.08 -16.58 8.87
C ILE A 121 -15.52 -16.72 10.33
N LEU A 122 -16.78 -16.41 10.66
CA LEU A 122 -17.30 -16.49 12.02
C LEU A 122 -17.19 -17.92 12.58
N PRO A 123 -16.80 -18.07 13.87
CA PRO A 123 -16.57 -17.02 14.88
C PRO A 123 -15.15 -16.41 14.88
N LYS A 124 -14.28 -16.75 13.93
CA LYS A 124 -12.88 -16.28 13.86
C LYS A 124 -12.79 -14.82 13.42
N ASN A 125 -11.71 -14.13 13.79
CA ASN A 125 -11.43 -12.76 13.36
C ASN A 125 -10.50 -12.70 12.15
N THR A 126 -10.52 -11.61 11.39
CA THR A 126 -9.60 -11.36 10.27
C THR A 126 -8.13 -11.30 10.69
N LYS A 127 -7.86 -11.04 11.98
CA LYS A 127 -6.52 -11.10 12.60
C LYS A 127 -5.95 -12.51 12.72
N ASP A 128 -6.80 -13.53 12.76
CA ASP A 128 -6.40 -14.91 13.02
C ASP A 128 -6.25 -15.73 11.73
N LEU A 129 -6.37 -15.08 10.56
CA LEU A 129 -6.36 -15.72 9.26
C LEU A 129 -5.08 -15.39 8.51
N ASN A 130 -4.53 -16.41 7.86
CA ASN A 130 -3.45 -16.22 6.91
C ASN A 130 -4.01 -15.66 5.59
N PHE A 131 -3.18 -14.91 4.88
CA PHE A 131 -3.46 -14.41 3.55
C PHE A 131 -3.83 -15.54 2.57
N VAL A 132 -3.05 -16.62 2.54
CA VAL A 132 -3.29 -17.76 1.65
C VAL A 132 -4.64 -18.43 1.92
N GLU A 133 -5.00 -18.60 3.19
CA GLU A 133 -6.30 -19.16 3.59
C GLU A 133 -7.46 -18.24 3.18
N SER A 134 -7.25 -16.92 3.31
CA SER A 134 -8.25 -15.91 2.94
C SER A 134 -8.52 -15.92 1.44
N ILE A 135 -7.47 -15.97 0.63
CA ILE A 135 -7.57 -16.12 -0.84
C ILE A 135 -8.33 -17.40 -1.21
N GLY A 136 -7.99 -18.53 -0.59
CA GLY A 136 -8.67 -19.80 -0.85
C GLY A 136 -10.18 -19.75 -0.56
N LYS A 137 -10.58 -19.11 0.55
CA LYS A 137 -11.99 -18.91 0.90
C LYS A 137 -12.71 -18.00 -0.08
N ILE A 138 -12.08 -16.89 -0.48
CA ILE A 138 -12.68 -15.94 -1.43
C ILE A 138 -12.82 -16.60 -2.81
N LEU A 139 -11.84 -17.38 -3.26
CA LEU A 139 -11.94 -18.20 -4.47
C LEU A 139 -13.06 -19.24 -4.38
N GLN A 140 -13.29 -19.85 -3.22
CA GLN A 140 -14.41 -20.78 -3.06
C GLN A 140 -15.78 -20.08 -3.21
N MET A 141 -15.89 -18.83 -2.77
CA MET A 141 -17.15 -18.07 -2.81
C MET A 141 -17.43 -17.42 -4.16
N PHE A 142 -16.41 -16.80 -4.76
CA PHE A 142 -16.52 -15.97 -5.97
C PHE A 142 -15.78 -16.53 -7.18
N GLY A 143 -15.07 -17.64 -7.00
CA GLY A 143 -14.49 -18.38 -8.12
C GLY A 143 -15.58 -19.02 -8.96
N LYS A 144 -15.23 -19.35 -10.20
CA LYS A 144 -16.16 -20.01 -11.11
C LYS A 144 -16.46 -21.41 -10.58
N ALA A 145 -17.66 -21.61 -10.01
CA ALA A 145 -18.11 -22.92 -9.56
C ALA A 145 -18.50 -23.80 -10.77
N THR A 146 -17.54 -24.23 -11.57
CA THR A 146 -17.81 -25.26 -12.60
C THR A 146 -17.61 -26.64 -12.00
N SER A 147 -18.71 -27.37 -11.84
CA SER A 147 -18.65 -28.80 -11.55
C SER A 147 -17.85 -29.52 -12.64
N THR A 148 -17.06 -30.52 -12.26
CA THR A 148 -16.39 -31.41 -13.22
C THR A 148 -17.37 -32.05 -14.19
N PHE A 149 -18.62 -32.29 -13.77
CA PHE A 149 -19.69 -32.75 -14.64
C PHE A 149 -20.07 -31.70 -15.68
N TYR A 150 -20.27 -30.45 -15.27
CA TYR A 150 -20.61 -29.36 -16.17
C TYR A 150 -19.49 -29.11 -17.19
N THR A 151 -18.23 -29.07 -16.76
CA THR A 151 -17.09 -28.91 -17.68
C THR A 151 -17.02 -30.04 -18.70
N LYS A 152 -17.18 -31.30 -18.25
CA LYS A 152 -17.20 -32.46 -19.16
C LYS A 152 -18.39 -32.42 -20.12
N TYR A 153 -19.57 -32.05 -19.62
CA TYR A 153 -20.76 -31.88 -20.44
C TYR A 153 -20.56 -30.80 -21.51
N GLN A 154 -20.00 -29.64 -21.15
CA GLN A 154 -19.67 -28.59 -22.12
C GLN A 154 -18.71 -29.10 -23.19
N CYS A 155 -17.66 -29.85 -22.82
CA CYS A 155 -16.77 -30.47 -23.80
C CYS A 155 -17.51 -31.43 -24.75
N THR A 156 -18.47 -32.22 -24.26
CA THR A 156 -19.26 -33.13 -25.11
C THR A 156 -20.23 -32.40 -26.04
N GLN A 157 -20.59 -31.16 -25.74
CA GLN A 157 -21.44 -30.31 -26.60
C GLN A 157 -20.65 -29.56 -27.67
N LEU A 158 -19.31 -29.54 -27.60
CA LEU A 158 -18.47 -28.90 -28.61
C LEU A 158 -18.58 -29.68 -29.93
N THR A 159 -19.01 -28.97 -30.98
CA THR A 159 -19.07 -29.51 -32.35
C THR A 159 -18.08 -28.71 -33.20
N LYS A 160 -17.10 -29.40 -33.79
CA LYS A 160 -16.15 -28.78 -34.71
C LYS A 160 -16.89 -28.31 -35.95
N HIS A 161 -16.78 -27.03 -36.29
CA HIS A 161 -17.33 -26.53 -37.54
C HIS A 161 -16.36 -26.81 -38.70
N ASP A 162 -16.86 -27.04 -39.92
CA ASP A 162 -16.04 -27.37 -41.09
C ASP A 162 -15.03 -26.27 -41.45
N SER A 163 -15.27 -25.03 -41.00
CA SER A 163 -14.38 -23.88 -41.17
C SER A 163 -13.35 -23.70 -40.07
N GLU A 164 -13.34 -24.55 -39.03
CA GLU A 164 -12.36 -24.47 -37.95
C GLU A 164 -11.13 -25.32 -38.32
N ASP A 165 -10.00 -24.63 -38.49
CA ASP A 165 -8.70 -25.29 -38.63
C ASP A 165 -8.22 -25.79 -37.26
N PHE A 166 -7.57 -26.95 -37.26
CA PHE A 166 -6.82 -27.38 -36.09
C PHE A 166 -5.55 -26.52 -36.03
N ILE A 167 -5.50 -25.58 -35.09
CA ILE A 167 -4.25 -24.86 -34.79
C ILE A 167 -3.31 -25.91 -34.16
N ALA A 168 -2.40 -26.45 -34.97
CA ALA A 168 -1.27 -27.23 -34.46
C ALA A 168 -0.34 -26.25 -33.74
N LEU A 169 -0.19 -26.42 -32.42
CA LEU A 169 0.78 -25.70 -31.60
C LEU A 169 2.17 -26.34 -31.75
#